data_AF-E3LC74-F1
#
_entry.id   AF-E3LC74-F1
#
_cell.length_a   1.000
_cell.length_b   1.000
_cell.length_c   1.000
_cell.angle_alpha   90.00
_cell.angle_beta   90.00
_cell.angle_gamma   90.00
#
_symmetry.space_group_name_H-M   'P 1'
#
loop_
_entity.id
_entity.type
_entity.pdbx_description
1 polymer ?
#
loop_
_entity_poly.entity_id
_entity_poly.type
_entity_poly.pdbx_seq_one_letter_code
_entity_poly.pdbx_strand_id
1 'polypeptide(L)'
;MPARTTQNPSSLIGNVPVLDGNSVGFPAWRTRLEELFAIQGVHDIVTGKLLRPEADYKDKESKPVTQGSHRLYYAEESGSDWDALSEIARATLKMTLLVDLAIRYKDTKPVSVLFRTICDAYEKNTRARRMMLQDAFWTARHDPSKPIATWIARIRNSASDLKSVKLTPADQQICDRLLRGLDESWKPIRDHLVYSPNEISLDDAIGALEAHEVSMQVPFDQSQETFEAPAVAKKKKPGCWSCGEFGHHSSSCPNLSAKNKPKAKFGTRAGAASAVALGGGGPSDEEEEDDFDPEIDVVWG
;
A
#
# COMPACT_ATOMS: atom_id res chain seq x y z
N MET A 1 22.35 13.09 39.73
CA MET A 1 22.09 12.75 38.29
C MET A 1 21.79 14.04 37.51
N PRO A 2 21.77 14.08 36.15
CA PRO A 2 21.54 15.34 35.45
C PRO A 2 20.09 15.80 35.63
N ALA A 3 19.93 17.07 35.98
CA ALA A 3 18.65 17.72 36.08
C ALA A 3 17.92 17.74 34.72
N ARG A 4 16.59 17.59 34.74
CA ARG A 4 15.75 17.63 33.54
C ARG A 4 15.16 19.01 33.34
N THR A 5 15.11 19.47 32.11
CA THR A 5 14.28 20.61 31.70
C THR A 5 13.13 20.11 30.83
N THR A 6 11.90 20.51 31.14
CA THR A 6 10.75 20.17 30.29
C THR A 6 10.62 21.20 29.18
N GLN A 7 10.63 20.74 27.94
CA GLN A 7 10.21 21.57 26.82
C GLN A 7 8.69 21.78 26.87
N ASN A 8 8.22 22.96 26.43
CA ASN A 8 6.80 23.22 26.32
C ASN A 8 6.25 22.51 25.07
N PRO A 9 5.38 21.50 25.21
CA PRO A 9 4.89 20.72 24.07
C PRO A 9 3.78 21.43 23.28
N SER A 10 3.30 22.61 23.71
CA SER A 10 2.07 23.24 23.18
C SER A 10 2.05 23.39 21.66
N SER A 11 3.19 23.71 21.04
CA SER A 11 3.31 23.83 19.58
C SER A 11 3.27 22.49 18.85
N LEU A 12 3.60 21.39 19.52
CA LEU A 12 3.67 20.04 18.95
C LEU A 12 2.41 19.22 19.19
N ILE A 13 1.56 19.62 20.16
CA ILE A 13 0.30 18.91 20.46
C ILE A 13 -0.58 18.80 19.21
N GLY A 14 -0.65 19.84 18.37
CA GLY A 14 -1.44 19.82 17.14
C GLY A 14 -0.98 18.81 16.08
N ASN A 15 0.24 18.27 16.20
CA ASN A 15 0.76 17.25 15.30
C ASN A 15 0.36 15.82 15.72
N VAL A 16 -0.15 15.66 16.94
CA VAL A 16 -0.66 14.37 17.41
C VAL A 16 -2.12 14.25 16.97
N PRO A 17 -2.50 13.20 16.21
CA PRO A 17 -3.90 12.95 15.87
C PRO A 17 -4.76 12.88 17.13
N VAL A 18 -6.02 13.31 17.07
CA VAL A 18 -6.90 13.19 18.26
C VAL A 18 -7.38 11.75 18.39
N LEU A 19 -7.25 11.15 19.58
CA LEU A 19 -7.85 9.86 19.86
C LEU A 19 -9.36 10.06 20.08
N ASP A 20 -10.17 9.59 19.15
CA ASP A 20 -11.60 9.85 19.02
C ASP A 20 -12.51 8.73 19.55
N GLY A 21 -11.93 7.61 19.99
CA GLY A 21 -12.68 6.41 20.34
C GLY A 21 -12.50 5.28 19.33
N ASN A 22 -12.08 5.60 18.10
CA ASN A 22 -11.84 4.62 17.05
C ASN A 22 -10.46 4.00 17.17
N SER A 23 -10.38 2.67 17.04
CA SER A 23 -9.13 1.93 17.02
C SER A 23 -8.28 2.16 15.78
N VAL A 24 -8.85 2.65 14.67
CA VAL A 24 -8.11 2.90 13.42
C VAL A 24 -7.03 3.98 13.61
N GLY A 25 -7.34 5.06 14.33
CA GLY A 25 -6.39 6.15 14.58
C GLY A 25 -5.42 5.88 15.73
N PHE A 26 -5.67 4.85 16.54
CA PHE A 26 -4.91 4.57 17.76
C PHE A 26 -3.41 4.34 17.53
N PRO A 27 -2.95 3.54 16.53
CA PRO A 27 -1.51 3.35 16.30
C PRO A 27 -0.80 4.66 15.97
N ALA A 28 -1.37 5.48 15.09
CA ALA A 28 -0.80 6.78 14.71
C ALA A 28 -0.77 7.76 15.89
N TRP A 29 -1.86 7.83 16.67
CA TRP A 29 -1.92 8.59 17.92
C TRP A 29 -0.82 8.16 18.88
N ARG A 30 -0.69 6.85 19.14
CA ARG A 30 0.28 6.28 20.08
C ARG A 30 1.71 6.65 19.69
N THR A 31 2.10 6.40 18.44
CA THR A 31 3.45 6.70 17.96
C THR A 31 3.80 8.18 18.10
N ARG A 32 2.91 9.08 17.65
CA ARG A 32 3.15 10.53 17.74
C ARG A 32 3.16 11.05 19.16
N LEU A 33 2.35 10.47 20.04
CA LEU A 33 2.33 10.83 21.45
C LEU A 33 3.60 10.39 22.18
N GLU A 34 4.11 9.18 21.90
CA GLU A 34 5.37 8.68 22.46
C GLU A 34 6.56 9.56 22.01
N GLU A 35 6.61 9.96 20.74
CA GLU A 35 7.59 10.94 20.22
C GLU A 35 7.51 12.28 20.96
N LEU A 36 6.30 12.79 21.18
CA LEU A 36 6.09 14.05 21.91
C LEU A 36 6.60 13.96 23.34
N PHE A 37 6.33 12.85 24.04
CA PHE A 37 6.87 12.64 25.40
C PHE A 37 8.38 12.48 25.44
N ALA A 38 8.98 11.92 24.38
CA ALA A 38 10.43 11.83 24.26
C ALA A 38 11.06 13.23 24.13
N ILE A 39 10.49 14.10 23.28
CA ILE A 39 10.91 15.51 23.15
C ILE A 39 10.74 16.27 24.47
N GLN A 40 9.65 16.02 25.18
CA GLN A 40 9.36 16.65 26.47
C GLN A 40 10.26 16.14 27.61
N GLY A 41 10.95 15.00 27.43
CA GLY A 41 11.83 14.41 28.45
C GLY A 41 11.11 13.67 29.57
N VAL A 42 9.87 13.21 29.32
CA VAL A 42 9.00 12.54 30.30
C VAL A 42 8.58 11.13 29.89
N HIS A 43 9.09 10.63 28.76
CA HIS A 43 8.72 9.32 28.20
C HIS A 43 8.97 8.14 29.16
N ASP A 44 10.05 8.17 29.94
CA ASP A 44 10.36 7.15 30.95
C ASP A 44 9.38 7.16 32.13
N ILE A 45 8.87 8.33 32.52
CA ILE A 45 7.80 8.48 33.51
C ILE A 45 6.47 7.92 32.96
N VAL A 46 6.12 8.28 31.72
CA VAL A 46 4.88 7.83 31.06
C VAL A 46 4.88 6.31 30.86
N THR A 47 6.00 5.73 30.44
CA THR A 47 6.13 4.28 30.28
C THR A 47 6.32 3.54 31.61
N GLY A 48 6.42 4.26 32.73
CA GLY A 48 6.62 3.70 34.07
C GLY A 48 8.01 3.09 34.29
N LYS A 49 8.99 3.40 33.41
CA LYS A 49 10.39 3.00 33.57
C LYS A 49 11.05 3.74 34.74
N LEU A 50 10.72 5.02 34.94
CA LEU A 50 11.14 5.77 36.12
C LEU A 50 10.05 5.68 37.20
N LEU A 51 10.37 4.97 38.28
CA LEU A 51 9.50 4.87 39.45
C LEU A 51 9.56 6.17 40.27
N ARG A 52 8.43 6.50 40.89
CA ARG A 52 8.34 7.64 41.81
C ARG A 52 9.21 7.39 43.05
N PRO A 53 10.13 8.30 43.42
CA PRO A 53 10.89 8.20 44.67
C PRO A 53 9.98 8.13 45.92
N GLU A 54 10.35 7.30 46.91
CA GLU A 54 9.55 7.09 48.13
C GLU A 54 9.58 8.27 49.11
N ALA A 55 10.69 9.01 49.14
CA ALA A 55 10.86 10.19 49.96
C ALA A 55 11.52 11.30 49.14
N ASP A 56 11.01 12.52 49.25
CA ASP A 56 11.77 13.69 48.82
C ASP A 56 13.04 13.74 49.66
N TYR A 57 14.21 13.90 49.01
CA TYR A 57 15.45 14.19 49.72
C TYR A 57 15.18 15.29 50.76
N LYS A 58 15.56 15.05 52.02
CA LYS A 58 15.24 15.93 53.14
C LYS A 58 15.98 17.27 53.05
N ASP A 59 15.54 18.14 52.16
CA ASP A 59 15.76 19.57 52.29
C ASP A 59 14.40 20.25 52.28
N LYS A 60 13.97 20.63 53.48
CA LYS A 60 12.66 21.20 53.82
C LYS A 60 12.35 22.53 53.11
N GLU A 61 13.22 23.04 52.26
CA GLU A 61 13.05 24.28 51.51
C GLU A 61 13.76 24.24 50.15
N SER A 62 13.53 23.20 49.34
CA SER A 62 14.03 23.17 47.96
C SER A 62 13.17 24.09 47.08
N LYS A 63 13.50 25.39 47.07
CA LYS A 63 13.00 26.33 46.04
C LYS A 63 13.23 25.71 44.65
N PRO A 64 12.32 25.92 43.67
CA PRO A 64 12.52 25.43 42.33
C PRO A 64 13.87 25.94 41.81
N VAL A 65 14.78 25.01 41.51
CA VAL A 65 16.08 25.37 40.97
C VAL A 65 15.82 25.82 39.53
N THR A 66 16.07 27.09 39.24
CA THR A 66 15.91 27.66 37.90
C THR A 66 17.28 27.91 37.29
N GLN A 67 17.49 27.39 36.08
CA GLN A 67 18.64 27.76 35.25
C GLN A 67 18.15 28.71 34.16
N GLY A 68 18.38 30.02 34.37
CA GLY A 68 17.78 31.05 33.53
C GLY A 68 16.25 31.07 33.66
N SER A 69 15.53 31.04 32.54
CA SER A 69 14.06 31.01 32.50
C SER A 69 13.46 29.61 32.70
N HIS A 70 14.28 28.56 32.77
CA HIS A 70 13.78 27.18 32.79
C HIS A 70 13.86 26.58 34.19
N ARG A 71 12.75 25.95 34.62
CA ARG A 71 12.71 25.14 35.84
C ARG A 71 13.45 23.82 35.60
N LEU A 72 14.31 23.46 36.54
CA LEU A 72 14.99 22.17 36.60
C LEU A 72 14.19 21.22 37.47
N TYR A 73 14.13 19.95 37.06
CA TYR A 73 13.43 18.87 37.75
C TYR A 73 14.40 17.73 38.06
N TYR A 74 14.39 17.25 39.31
CA TYR A 74 15.20 16.12 39.77
C TYR A 74 14.32 14.90 40.04
N ALA A 75 13.67 14.38 39.00
CA ALA A 75 12.63 13.35 39.11
C ALA A 75 13.09 12.00 39.72
N GLU A 76 14.40 11.74 39.72
CA GLU A 76 15.00 10.54 40.33
C GLU A 76 15.24 10.69 41.83
N GLU A 77 15.36 11.94 42.31
CA GLU A 77 15.78 12.28 43.67
C GLU A 77 14.64 12.97 44.46
N SER A 78 13.64 13.49 43.75
CA SER A 78 12.48 14.23 44.27
C SER A 78 11.18 13.68 43.71
N GLY A 79 10.35 13.14 44.60
CA GLY A 79 8.99 12.69 44.29
C GLY A 79 8.09 13.85 43.89
N SER A 80 8.29 15.04 44.46
CA SER A 80 7.55 16.26 44.08
C SER A 80 7.84 16.72 42.65
N ASP A 81 9.10 16.67 42.20
CA ASP A 81 9.45 16.97 40.81
C ASP A 81 8.95 15.87 39.86
N TRP A 82 9.03 14.60 40.28
CA TRP A 82 8.43 13.49 39.53
C TRP A 82 6.91 13.69 39.37
N ASP A 83 6.20 14.05 40.43
CA ASP A 83 4.75 14.31 40.43
C ASP A 83 4.41 15.50 39.51
N ALA A 84 5.22 16.56 39.51
CA ALA A 84 5.05 17.69 38.61
C ALA A 84 5.22 17.29 37.12
N LEU A 85 6.27 16.53 36.79
CA LEU A 85 6.48 16.02 35.44
C LEU A 85 5.38 15.07 35.00
N SER A 86 4.92 14.20 35.90
CA SER A 86 3.81 13.27 35.70
C SER A 86 2.51 14.02 35.41
N GLU A 87 2.21 15.09 36.15
CA GLU A 87 1.03 15.93 35.90
C GLU A 87 1.10 16.70 34.58
N ILE A 88 2.27 17.24 34.23
CA ILE A 88 2.48 17.89 32.93
C ILE A 88 2.23 16.89 31.79
N ALA A 89 2.84 15.70 31.85
CA ALA A 89 2.65 14.65 30.85
C ALA A 89 1.19 14.20 30.78
N ARG A 90 0.50 14.11 31.94
CA ARG A 90 -0.92 13.77 32.02
C ARG A 90 -1.80 14.82 31.33
N ALA A 91 -1.51 16.10 31.53
CA ALA A 91 -2.24 17.19 30.87
C ALA A 91 -2.02 17.15 29.35
N THR A 92 -0.77 16.99 28.90
CA THR A 92 -0.42 16.81 27.49
C THR A 92 -1.18 15.63 26.88
N LEU A 93 -1.19 14.47 27.54
CA LEU A 93 -1.93 13.28 27.09
C LEU A 93 -3.40 13.61 26.88
N LYS A 94 -4.04 14.22 27.88
CA LYS A 94 -5.47 14.56 27.83
C LYS A 94 -5.81 15.54 26.71
N MET A 95 -4.90 16.45 26.35
CA MET A 95 -5.09 17.38 25.22
C MET A 95 -5.10 16.68 23.85
N THR A 96 -4.61 15.43 23.77
CA THR A 96 -4.66 14.60 22.55
C THR A 96 -5.87 13.67 22.50
N LEU A 97 -6.73 13.70 23.52
CA LEU A 97 -7.95 12.91 23.59
C LEU A 97 -9.15 13.76 23.19
N LEU A 98 -10.15 13.13 22.58
CA LEU A 98 -11.47 13.72 22.45
C LEU A 98 -12.06 13.99 23.85
N VAL A 99 -12.87 15.05 23.97
CA VAL A 99 -13.33 15.58 25.26
C VAL A 99 -13.99 14.51 26.14
N ASP A 100 -14.82 13.64 25.56
CA ASP A 100 -15.50 12.57 26.30
C ASP A 100 -14.52 11.54 26.88
N LEU A 101 -13.45 11.20 26.16
CA LEU A 101 -12.38 10.33 26.67
C LEU A 101 -11.57 11.04 27.76
N ALA A 102 -11.27 12.33 27.59
CA ALA A 102 -10.59 13.12 28.61
C ALA A 102 -11.39 13.20 29.92
N ILE A 103 -12.73 13.29 29.82
CA ILE A 103 -13.65 13.24 30.97
C ILE A 103 -13.63 11.84 31.61
N ARG A 104 -13.73 10.77 30.81
CA ARG A 104 -13.68 9.38 31.30
C ARG A 104 -12.44 9.11 32.15
N TYR A 105 -11.29 9.66 31.76
CA TYR A 105 -10.01 9.44 32.43
C TYR A 105 -9.58 10.61 33.33
N LYS A 106 -10.51 11.46 33.76
CA LYS A 106 -10.20 12.68 34.53
C LYS A 106 -9.38 12.39 35.79
N ASP A 107 -9.76 11.37 36.54
CA ASP A 107 -9.20 11.10 37.87
C ASP A 107 -8.08 10.04 37.87
N THR A 108 -7.75 9.49 36.70
CA THR A 108 -6.66 8.52 36.58
C THR A 108 -5.31 9.19 36.81
N LYS A 109 -4.57 8.70 37.82
CA LYS A 109 -3.21 9.10 38.16
C LYS A 109 -2.42 7.87 38.61
N PRO A 110 -1.08 7.86 38.48
CA PRO A 110 -0.24 8.81 37.71
C PRO A 110 -0.39 8.65 36.18
N VAL A 111 0.32 9.47 35.39
CA VAL A 111 0.26 9.41 33.92
C VAL A 111 0.58 8.02 33.36
N SER A 112 1.45 7.25 34.01
CA SER A 112 1.78 5.89 33.57
C SER A 112 0.60 4.93 33.65
N VAL A 113 -0.23 5.04 34.69
CA VAL A 113 -1.46 4.26 34.81
C VAL A 113 -2.46 4.70 33.74
N LEU A 114 -2.59 6.01 33.49
CA LEU A 114 -3.46 6.53 32.44
C LEU A 114 -3.06 6.00 31.06
N PHE A 115 -1.79 6.17 30.68
CA PHE A 115 -1.27 5.75 29.39
C PHE A 115 -1.44 4.24 29.19
N ARG A 116 -1.06 3.43 30.18
CA ARG A 116 -1.26 1.98 30.16
C ARG A 116 -2.73 1.60 30.03
N THR A 117 -3.62 2.23 30.79
CA THR A 117 -5.06 1.93 30.75
C THR A 117 -5.65 2.17 29.36
N ILE A 118 -5.24 3.26 28.70
CA ILE A 118 -5.66 3.55 27.33
C ILE A 118 -5.06 2.50 26.38
N CYS A 119 -3.76 2.24 26.44
CA CYS A 119 -3.13 1.23 25.59
C CYS A 119 -3.80 -0.14 25.73
N ASP A 120 -4.02 -0.60 26.97
CA ASP A 120 -4.71 -1.85 27.24
C ASP A 120 -6.14 -1.87 26.68
N ALA A 121 -6.86 -0.74 26.72
CA ALA A 121 -8.21 -0.66 26.17
C ALA A 121 -8.25 -0.89 24.64
N TYR A 122 -7.27 -0.34 23.90
CA TYR A 122 -7.23 -0.42 22.44
C TYR A 122 -6.43 -1.61 21.90
N GLU A 123 -5.51 -2.16 22.69
CA GLU A 123 -4.63 -3.27 22.28
C GLU A 123 -5.16 -4.64 22.72
N LYS A 124 -6.17 -4.67 23.60
CA LYS A 124 -6.84 -5.91 24.02
C LYS A 124 -7.16 -6.80 22.82
N ASN A 125 -6.66 -8.03 22.88
CA ASN A 125 -6.88 -9.05 21.86
C ASN A 125 -8.29 -9.66 21.98
N THR A 126 -9.31 -8.83 21.73
CA THR A 126 -10.71 -9.27 21.70
C THR A 126 -11.04 -9.91 20.35
N ARG A 127 -12.08 -10.75 20.32
CA ARG A 127 -12.60 -11.32 19.07
C ARG A 127 -13.01 -10.22 18.08
N ALA A 128 -13.70 -9.18 18.56
CA ALA A 128 -14.12 -8.05 17.74
C ALA A 128 -12.93 -7.33 17.09
N ARG A 129 -11.85 -7.09 17.84
CA ARG A 129 -10.63 -6.48 17.29
C ARG A 129 -9.99 -7.36 16.22
N ARG A 130 -9.88 -8.67 16.45
CA ARG A 130 -9.34 -9.61 15.45
C ARG A 130 -10.13 -9.57 14.15
N MET A 131 -11.47 -9.63 14.24
CA MET A 131 -12.34 -9.58 13.07
C MET A 131 -12.19 -8.26 12.30
N MET A 132 -12.19 -7.12 13.01
CA MET A 132 -12.00 -5.81 12.40
C MET A 132 -10.64 -5.66 11.71
N LEU A 133 -9.55 -6.17 12.31
CA LEU A 133 -8.21 -6.11 11.70
C LEU A 133 -8.08 -7.02 10.48
N GLN A 134 -8.68 -8.23 10.54
CA GLN A 134 -8.74 -9.11 9.39
C GLN A 134 -9.52 -8.47 8.25
N ASP A 135 -10.70 -7.90 8.54
CA ASP A 135 -11.51 -7.19 7.56
C ASP A 135 -10.73 -6.03 6.94
N ALA A 136 -10.11 -5.19 7.77
CA ALA A 136 -9.27 -4.08 7.31
C ALA A 136 -8.13 -4.55 6.39
N PHE A 137 -7.46 -5.66 6.70
CA PHE A 137 -6.39 -6.22 5.86
C PHE A 137 -6.93 -6.77 4.53
N TRP A 138 -7.94 -7.65 4.57
CA TRP A 138 -8.46 -8.34 3.39
C TRP A 138 -9.28 -7.45 2.46
N THR A 139 -9.94 -6.42 2.98
CA THR A 139 -10.77 -5.51 2.18
C THR A 139 -10.06 -4.23 1.75
N ALA A 140 -8.87 -3.93 2.28
CA ALA A 140 -8.09 -2.74 1.90
C ALA A 140 -8.02 -2.57 0.37
N ARG A 141 -8.12 -1.35 -0.16
CA ARG A 141 -7.99 -1.09 -1.60
C ARG A 141 -6.98 0.03 -1.84
N HIS A 142 -6.23 -0.10 -2.92
CA HIS A 142 -5.36 0.95 -3.44
C HIS A 142 -6.21 2.12 -3.93
N ASP A 143 -5.79 3.33 -3.57
CA ASP A 143 -6.36 4.58 -4.04
C ASP A 143 -5.40 5.19 -5.07
N PRO A 144 -5.72 5.17 -6.38
CA PRO A 144 -4.81 5.59 -7.43
C PRO A 144 -4.51 7.10 -7.42
N SER A 145 -5.23 7.89 -6.61
CA SER A 145 -4.95 9.32 -6.43
C SER A 145 -3.77 9.58 -5.50
N LYS A 146 -3.27 8.55 -4.80
CA LYS A 146 -2.17 8.64 -3.84
C LYS A 146 -0.96 7.84 -4.32
N PRO A 147 0.25 8.20 -3.88
CA PRO A 147 1.44 7.43 -4.22
C PRO A 147 1.34 5.97 -3.79
N ILE A 148 1.89 5.05 -4.59
CA ILE A 148 1.90 3.61 -4.31
C ILE A 148 2.56 3.28 -2.97
N ALA A 149 3.53 4.10 -2.55
CA ALA A 149 4.17 4.00 -1.24
C ALA A 149 3.15 4.06 -0.08
N THR A 150 2.07 4.84 -0.22
CA THR A 150 1.01 4.92 0.80
C THR A 150 0.20 3.63 0.89
N TRP A 151 -0.02 2.96 -0.25
CA TRP A 151 -0.67 1.66 -0.32
C TRP A 151 0.20 0.56 0.29
N ILE A 152 1.48 0.52 -0.07
CA ILE A 152 2.47 -0.41 0.49
C ILE A 152 2.54 -0.25 2.02
N ALA A 153 2.62 0.99 2.51
CA ALA A 153 2.63 1.29 3.94
C ALA A 153 1.35 0.81 4.63
N ARG A 154 0.18 1.02 4.03
CA ARG A 154 -1.10 0.57 4.59
C ARG A 154 -1.16 -0.94 4.76
N ILE A 155 -0.70 -1.72 3.75
CA ILE A 155 -0.68 -3.18 3.82
C ILE A 155 0.32 -3.67 4.87
N ARG A 156 1.54 -3.10 4.92
CA ARG A 156 2.54 -3.43 5.94
C ARG A 156 2.04 -3.13 7.36
N ASN A 157 1.41 -1.99 7.57
CA ASN A 157 0.82 -1.62 8.86
C ASN A 157 -0.31 -2.58 9.26
N SER A 158 -1.20 -2.91 8.34
CA SER A 158 -2.30 -3.85 8.59
C SER A 158 -1.79 -5.26 8.94
N ALA A 159 -0.70 -5.72 8.30
CA ALA A 159 -0.03 -6.96 8.65
C ALA A 159 0.61 -6.92 10.04
N SER A 160 1.22 -5.79 10.42
CA SER A 160 1.76 -5.56 11.76
C SER A 160 0.65 -5.56 12.83
N ASP A 161 -0.50 -4.95 12.53
CA ASP A 161 -1.66 -4.95 13.43
C ASP A 161 -2.18 -6.37 13.66
N LEU A 162 -2.24 -7.18 12.60
CA LEU A 162 -2.58 -8.60 12.70
C LEU A 162 -1.57 -9.40 13.53
N LYS A 163 -0.26 -9.11 13.39
CA LYS A 163 0.79 -9.68 14.25
C LYS A 163 0.58 -9.31 15.72
N SER A 164 0.12 -8.09 16.03
CA SER A 164 -0.17 -7.65 17.41
C SER A 164 -1.25 -8.49 18.11
N VAL A 165 -2.18 -9.07 17.34
CA VAL A 165 -3.24 -9.96 17.85
C VAL A 165 -2.90 -11.45 17.71
N LYS A 166 -1.64 -11.77 17.45
CA LYS A 166 -1.13 -13.15 17.25
C LYS A 166 -1.71 -13.84 16.00
N LEU A 167 -2.10 -13.07 14.99
CA LEU A 167 -2.55 -13.57 13.69
C LEU A 167 -1.56 -13.15 12.61
N THR A 168 -0.33 -13.65 12.65
CA THR A 168 0.71 -13.21 11.71
C THR A 168 0.43 -13.76 10.29
N PRO A 169 0.15 -12.91 9.29
CA PRO A 169 0.08 -13.37 7.91
C PRO A 169 1.48 -13.73 7.41
N ALA A 170 1.58 -14.76 6.57
CA ALA A 170 2.83 -15.12 5.91
C ALA A 170 3.21 -14.04 4.87
N ASP A 171 4.49 -13.87 4.57
CA ASP A 171 4.98 -12.87 3.61
C ASP A 171 4.32 -13.04 2.23
N GLN A 172 4.06 -14.29 1.81
CA GLN A 172 3.31 -14.56 0.59
C GLN A 172 1.87 -14.05 0.64
N GLN A 173 1.18 -14.16 1.78
CA GLN A 173 -0.16 -13.60 1.95
C GLN A 173 -0.15 -12.07 1.90
N ILE A 174 0.91 -11.45 2.41
CA ILE A 174 1.11 -9.99 2.32
C ILE A 174 1.35 -9.59 0.86
N CYS A 175 2.18 -10.34 0.12
CA CYS A 175 2.44 -10.13 -1.31
C CYS A 175 1.15 -10.27 -2.14
N ASP A 176 0.43 -11.39 -1.98
CA ASP A 176 -0.84 -11.64 -2.65
C ASP A 176 -1.88 -10.54 -2.33
N ARG A 177 -1.93 -10.08 -1.08
CA ARG A 177 -2.81 -9.00 -0.65
C ARG A 177 -2.44 -7.69 -1.34
N LEU A 178 -1.16 -7.37 -1.41
CA LEU A 178 -0.63 -6.17 -2.05
C LEU A 178 -1.05 -6.12 -3.53
N LEU A 179 -0.89 -7.22 -4.26
CA LEU A 179 -1.23 -7.33 -5.69
C LEU A 179 -2.74 -7.34 -5.94
N ARG A 180 -3.51 -8.13 -5.17
CA ARG A 180 -4.98 -8.23 -5.34
C ARG A 180 -5.73 -6.95 -4.93
N GLY A 181 -5.12 -6.10 -4.10
CA GLY A 181 -5.74 -4.84 -3.67
C GLY A 181 -5.47 -3.66 -4.59
N LEU A 182 -4.64 -3.82 -5.63
CA LEU A 182 -4.35 -2.77 -6.61
C LEU A 182 -5.60 -2.37 -7.39
N ASP A 183 -5.70 -1.07 -7.65
CA ASP A 183 -6.71 -0.49 -8.52
C ASP A 183 -6.60 -1.04 -9.96
N GLU A 184 -7.70 -1.02 -10.71
CA GLU A 184 -7.73 -1.54 -12.08
C GLU A 184 -6.80 -0.78 -13.04
N SER A 185 -6.46 0.48 -12.76
CA SER A 185 -5.44 1.22 -13.52
C SER A 185 -4.03 0.57 -13.45
N TRP A 186 -3.78 -0.27 -12.45
CA TRP A 186 -2.53 -1.02 -12.24
C TRP A 186 -2.63 -2.47 -12.71
N LYS A 187 -3.70 -2.84 -13.40
CA LYS A 187 -3.91 -4.19 -13.93
C LYS A 187 -2.73 -4.74 -14.76
N PRO A 188 -2.08 -3.96 -15.66
CA PRO A 188 -0.99 -4.51 -16.48
C PRO A 188 0.18 -5.05 -15.65
N ILE A 189 0.66 -4.26 -14.67
CA ILE A 189 1.73 -4.69 -13.78
C ILE A 189 1.27 -5.78 -12.81
N ARG A 190 0.03 -5.70 -12.30
CA ARG A 190 -0.55 -6.76 -11.47
C ARG A 190 -0.55 -8.10 -12.19
N ASP A 191 -1.07 -8.14 -13.41
CA ASP A 191 -1.21 -9.38 -14.18
C ASP A 191 0.19 -9.92 -14.55
N HIS A 192 1.15 -9.05 -14.89
CA HIS A 192 2.54 -9.45 -15.12
C HIS A 192 3.17 -10.14 -13.88
N LEU A 193 2.92 -9.60 -12.68
CA LEU A 193 3.45 -10.16 -11.44
C LEU A 193 2.72 -11.44 -11.02
N VAL A 194 1.38 -11.46 -11.10
CA VAL A 194 0.55 -12.60 -10.67
C VAL A 194 0.76 -13.84 -11.55
N TYR A 195 0.95 -13.67 -12.86
CA TYR A 195 1.15 -14.78 -13.80
C TYR A 195 2.63 -15.06 -14.09
N SER A 196 3.54 -14.52 -13.29
CA SER A 196 4.96 -14.88 -13.36
C SER A 196 5.13 -16.39 -13.12
N PRO A 197 6.01 -17.07 -13.87
CA PRO A 197 6.27 -18.50 -13.68
C PRO A 197 6.94 -18.81 -12.33
N ASN A 198 7.58 -17.82 -11.71
CA ASN A 198 8.23 -17.94 -10.42
C ASN A 198 7.45 -17.16 -9.37
N GLU A 199 7.39 -17.70 -8.14
CA GLU A 199 6.88 -16.96 -6.97
C GLU A 199 7.69 -15.68 -6.76
N ILE A 200 6.98 -14.57 -6.61
CA ILE A 200 7.56 -13.25 -6.43
C ILE A 200 7.64 -12.94 -4.94
N SER A 201 8.83 -12.60 -4.47
CA SER A 201 9.02 -12.18 -3.08
C SER A 201 8.29 -10.86 -2.81
N LEU A 202 7.95 -10.60 -1.55
CA LEU A 202 7.32 -9.34 -1.15
C LEU A 202 8.16 -8.12 -1.56
N ASP A 203 9.49 -8.20 -1.42
CA ASP A 203 10.40 -7.10 -1.74
C ASP A 203 10.52 -6.88 -3.25
N ASP A 204 10.56 -7.95 -4.05
CA ASP A 204 10.58 -7.84 -5.52
C ASP A 204 9.27 -7.23 -6.05
N ALA A 205 8.13 -7.64 -5.49
CA ALA A 205 6.83 -7.07 -5.84
C ALA A 205 6.76 -5.57 -5.50
N ILE A 206 7.27 -5.18 -4.34
CA ILE A 206 7.34 -3.76 -3.93
C ILE A 206 8.23 -2.97 -4.89
N GLY A 207 9.43 -3.47 -5.19
CA GLY A 207 10.34 -2.82 -6.13
C GLY A 207 9.74 -2.67 -7.53
N ALA A 208 9.02 -3.67 -8.02
CA ALA A 208 8.33 -3.61 -9.30
C ALA A 208 7.20 -2.57 -9.33
N LEU A 209 6.43 -2.46 -8.24
CA LEU A 209 5.35 -1.46 -8.14
C LEU A 209 5.88 -0.03 -8.06
N GLU A 210 6.95 0.20 -7.30
CA GLU A 210 7.61 1.51 -7.24
C GLU A 210 8.21 1.90 -8.60
N ALA A 211 8.86 0.96 -9.31
CA ALA A 211 9.37 1.19 -10.65
C ALA A 211 8.26 1.51 -11.67
N HIS A 212 7.11 0.83 -11.56
CA HIS A 212 5.95 1.10 -12.40
C HIS A 212 5.37 2.50 -12.15
N GLU A 213 5.31 2.96 -10.89
CA GLU A 213 4.90 4.34 -10.58
C GLU A 213 5.78 5.37 -11.30
N VAL A 214 7.09 5.20 -11.19
CA VAL A 214 8.06 6.09 -11.85
C VAL A 214 7.85 6.09 -13.36
N SER A 215 7.63 4.91 -13.96
CA SER A 215 7.34 4.79 -15.39
C SER A 215 6.03 5.47 -15.82
N MET A 216 5.01 5.52 -14.95
CA MET A 216 3.74 6.19 -15.25
C MET A 216 3.84 7.72 -15.14
N GLN A 217 4.74 8.23 -14.30
CA GLN A 217 4.91 9.68 -14.07
C GLN A 217 5.74 10.37 -15.17
N VAL A 218 6.62 9.63 -15.84
CA VAL A 218 7.29 10.14 -17.03
C VAL A 218 6.24 10.20 -18.14
N PRO A 219 5.87 11.38 -18.67
CA PRO A 219 5.15 11.45 -19.92
C PRO A 219 6.08 10.81 -20.93
N PHE A 220 5.79 9.57 -21.30
CA PHE A 220 6.41 8.98 -22.46
C PHE A 220 5.84 9.80 -23.63
N ASP A 221 6.57 10.86 -24.01
CA ASP A 221 6.47 11.44 -25.33
C ASP A 221 6.91 10.32 -26.27
N GLN A 222 5.97 9.40 -26.53
CA GLN A 222 6.06 8.45 -27.62
C GLN A 222 5.69 9.33 -28.82
N SER A 223 6.60 10.25 -29.16
CA SER A 223 7.00 10.28 -30.54
C SER A 223 7.26 8.82 -30.85
N GLN A 224 6.39 8.27 -31.66
CA GLN A 224 6.61 7.03 -32.35
C GLN A 224 7.84 7.31 -33.22
N GLU A 225 9.02 7.38 -32.60
CA GLU A 225 10.29 7.13 -33.24
C GLU A 225 10.12 5.72 -33.73
N THR A 226 9.63 5.70 -34.97
CA THR A 226 9.75 4.63 -35.91
C THR A 226 11.19 4.18 -35.74
N PHE A 227 11.38 3.10 -35.00
CA PHE A 227 12.64 2.38 -35.00
C PHE A 227 12.85 2.02 -36.47
N GLU A 228 13.60 2.87 -37.17
CA GLU A 228 14.29 2.47 -38.38
C GLU A 228 15.18 1.31 -37.94
N ALA A 229 14.68 0.11 -38.16
CA ALA A 229 15.47 -1.10 -38.08
C ALA A 229 16.78 -0.86 -38.85
N PRO A 230 17.94 -1.32 -38.32
CA PRO A 230 19.20 -1.21 -39.04
C PRO A 230 18.99 -1.81 -40.43
N ALA A 231 19.30 -1.03 -41.47
CA ALA A 231 19.01 -1.28 -42.87
C ALA A 231 18.99 -2.77 -43.25
N VAL A 232 17.81 -3.39 -43.17
CA VAL A 232 17.51 -4.58 -43.95
C VAL A 232 17.43 -4.09 -45.39
N ALA A 233 18.28 -4.68 -46.25
CA ALA A 233 18.41 -4.35 -47.66
C ALA A 233 17.06 -3.96 -48.28
N LYS A 234 16.93 -2.68 -48.68
CA LYS A 234 15.76 -2.16 -49.39
C LYS A 234 15.46 -3.09 -50.57
N LYS A 235 14.38 -3.87 -50.48
CA LYS A 235 13.83 -4.57 -51.65
C LYS A 235 13.45 -3.48 -52.64
N LYS A 236 14.24 -3.35 -53.71
CA LYS A 236 13.98 -2.42 -54.81
C LYS A 236 12.56 -2.71 -55.32
N LYS A 237 11.70 -1.69 -55.33
CA LYS A 237 10.39 -1.78 -55.99
C LYS A 237 10.64 -2.21 -57.45
N PRO A 238 9.92 -3.18 -58.02
CA PRO A 238 10.11 -3.52 -59.42
C PRO A 238 9.59 -2.34 -60.27
N GLY A 239 10.49 -1.72 -61.04
CA GLY A 239 10.11 -0.87 -62.17
C GLY A 239 9.53 -1.74 -63.29
N CYS A 240 8.96 -1.10 -64.31
CA CYS A 240 8.45 -1.80 -65.49
C CYS A 240 9.49 -2.77 -66.08
N TRP A 241 9.13 -4.04 -66.30
CA TRP A 241 10.08 -5.06 -66.77
C TRP A 241 10.60 -4.83 -68.19
N SER A 242 9.96 -3.95 -68.97
CA SER A 242 10.38 -3.67 -70.36
C SER A 242 11.27 -2.43 -70.49
N CYS A 243 11.02 -1.35 -69.73
CA CYS A 243 11.81 -0.11 -69.82
C CYS A 243 12.54 0.28 -68.54
N GLY A 244 12.27 -0.37 -67.40
CA GLY A 244 12.92 -0.10 -66.12
C GLY A 244 12.44 1.15 -65.37
N GLU A 245 11.51 1.93 -65.94
CA GLU A 245 10.98 3.13 -65.28
C GLU A 245 9.89 2.81 -64.25
N PHE A 246 9.75 3.68 -63.24
CA PHE A 246 8.77 3.56 -62.17
C PHE A 246 7.49 4.33 -62.52
N GLY A 247 6.32 3.80 -62.16
CA GLY A 247 5.03 4.48 -62.33
C GLY A 247 4.03 3.78 -63.26
N HIS A 248 4.42 2.68 -63.91
CA HIS A 248 3.50 1.85 -64.71
C HIS A 248 3.92 0.37 -64.68
N HIS A 249 2.97 -0.52 -64.96
CA HIS A 249 3.21 -1.96 -65.11
C HIS A 249 3.55 -2.30 -66.57
N SER A 250 4.30 -3.39 -66.82
CA SER A 250 4.81 -3.77 -68.15
C SER A 250 3.74 -3.86 -69.25
N SER A 251 2.50 -4.14 -68.87
CA SER A 251 1.33 -4.21 -69.75
C SER A 251 0.86 -2.84 -70.26
N SER A 252 1.25 -1.76 -69.59
CA SER A 252 0.81 -0.38 -69.86
C SER A 252 2.01 0.52 -70.16
N CYS A 253 3.10 -0.06 -70.65
CA CYS A 253 4.31 0.67 -70.98
C CYS A 253 4.09 1.56 -72.21
N PRO A 254 4.33 2.88 -72.14
CA PRO A 254 4.21 3.77 -73.29
C PRO A 254 5.30 3.52 -74.35
N ASN A 255 6.32 2.72 -74.03
CA ASN A 255 7.45 2.41 -74.91
C ASN A 255 7.37 0.98 -75.50
N LEU A 256 6.19 0.61 -76.02
CA LEU A 256 5.96 -0.65 -76.72
C LEU A 256 6.54 -0.60 -78.13
N SER A 257 7.86 -0.66 -78.26
CA SER A 257 8.49 -0.87 -79.56
C SER A 257 9.71 -1.79 -79.46
N ALA A 258 9.71 -2.78 -80.35
CA ALA A 258 10.74 -3.75 -80.70
C ALA A 258 10.87 -5.05 -79.87
N LYS A 259 10.33 -6.12 -80.49
CA LYS A 259 10.59 -7.57 -80.32
C LYS A 259 9.90 -8.30 -79.16
N ASN A 260 8.70 -8.82 -79.43
CA ASN A 260 8.51 -10.23 -79.82
C ASN A 260 7.03 -10.53 -80.10
N LYS A 261 6.74 -11.10 -81.27
CA LYS A 261 5.40 -11.53 -81.69
C LYS A 261 4.98 -12.82 -80.97
N PRO A 262 3.69 -13.02 -80.66
CA PRO A 262 3.17 -14.26 -80.08
C PRO A 262 2.89 -15.31 -81.18
N LYS A 263 3.03 -16.59 -80.84
CA LYS A 263 2.38 -17.69 -81.58
C LYS A 263 1.31 -18.31 -80.69
N ALA A 264 0.09 -18.28 -81.20
CA ALA A 264 -1.10 -18.92 -80.65
C ALA A 264 -1.19 -20.40 -81.06
N LYS A 265 -1.75 -21.27 -80.21
CA LYS A 265 -3.09 -21.91 -80.36
C LYS A 265 -3.23 -23.23 -79.58
N PHE A 266 -4.43 -23.40 -79.01
CA PHE A 266 -5.22 -24.64 -78.77
C PHE A 266 -4.68 -25.71 -77.78
N GLY A 267 -5.47 -26.34 -76.91
CA GLY A 267 -6.91 -26.30 -76.62
C GLY A 267 -7.33 -27.39 -75.62
N THR A 268 -8.48 -27.17 -74.96
CA THR A 268 -9.43 -28.14 -74.34
C THR A 268 -8.95 -29.21 -73.32
N ARG A 269 -9.53 -29.22 -72.11
CA ARG A 269 -10.60 -30.16 -71.69
C ARG A 269 -11.09 -29.89 -70.25
N ALA A 270 -12.36 -30.22 -70.03
CA ALA A 270 -13.23 -29.99 -68.89
C ALA A 270 -13.06 -30.95 -67.69
N GLY A 271 -13.69 -30.58 -66.57
CA GLY A 271 -14.01 -31.41 -65.40
C GLY A 271 -14.20 -30.53 -64.16
N ALA A 272 -15.35 -29.88 -63.96
CA ALA A 272 -16.58 -30.39 -63.33
C ALA A 272 -16.53 -30.36 -61.78
N ALA A 273 -17.63 -29.84 -61.22
CA ALA A 273 -17.81 -29.36 -59.87
C ALA A 273 -18.18 -30.44 -58.85
N SER A 274 -18.08 -30.10 -57.55
CA SER A 274 -19.25 -30.11 -56.66
C SER A 274 -18.96 -29.42 -55.33
N ALA A 275 -19.86 -28.50 -54.99
CA ALA A 275 -20.09 -27.94 -53.67
C ALA A 275 -21.26 -28.69 -53.01
N VAL A 276 -21.25 -28.85 -51.68
CA VAL A 276 -22.41 -29.14 -50.81
C VAL A 276 -22.04 -28.52 -49.45
N ALA A 277 -22.53 -27.32 -49.11
CA ALA A 277 -23.82 -26.94 -48.52
C ALA A 277 -23.93 -27.17 -47.00
N LEU A 278 -24.05 -26.03 -46.31
CA LEU A 278 -24.43 -25.82 -44.92
C LEU A 278 -25.93 -26.04 -44.70
N GLY A 279 -26.32 -26.43 -43.48
CA GLY A 279 -27.67 -26.31 -42.92
C GLY A 279 -27.98 -27.48 -41.99
N GLY A 280 -28.53 -27.33 -40.79
CA GLY A 280 -29.06 -26.19 -40.05
C GLY A 280 -29.99 -26.72 -38.92
N GLY A 281 -30.31 -25.88 -37.92
CA GLY A 281 -31.44 -25.98 -36.97
C GLY A 281 -31.47 -27.23 -36.06
N GLY A 282 -31.41 -27.14 -34.73
CA GLY A 282 -32.31 -26.39 -33.86
C GLY A 282 -32.56 -27.23 -32.57
N PRO A 283 -33.29 -26.71 -31.57
CA PRO A 283 -32.96 -26.81 -30.14
C PRO A 283 -33.67 -27.96 -29.39
N SER A 284 -33.15 -28.30 -28.21
CA SER A 284 -33.90 -29.01 -27.16
C SER A 284 -33.56 -28.41 -25.79
N ASP A 285 -34.55 -27.70 -25.23
CA ASP A 285 -34.71 -27.51 -23.80
C ASP A 285 -34.75 -28.87 -23.09
N GLU A 286 -34.19 -28.95 -21.89
CA GLU A 286 -34.81 -29.63 -20.74
C GLU A 286 -34.04 -29.26 -19.46
N GLU A 287 -34.80 -28.81 -18.48
CA GLU A 287 -34.45 -28.44 -17.11
C GLU A 287 -34.17 -29.70 -16.26
N GLU A 288 -33.35 -29.61 -15.22
CA GLU A 288 -33.36 -30.39 -13.95
C GLU A 288 -32.08 -29.99 -13.16
N GLU A 289 -32.17 -29.10 -12.18
CA GLU A 289 -32.47 -29.33 -10.75
C GLU A 289 -31.31 -29.91 -9.91
N ASP A 290 -30.98 -29.15 -8.87
CA ASP A 290 -30.27 -29.43 -7.61
C ASP A 290 -29.55 -30.77 -7.40
N ASP A 291 -28.26 -30.69 -7.09
CA ASP A 291 -27.68 -31.51 -6.02
C ASP A 291 -26.77 -30.67 -5.13
N PHE A 292 -27.29 -30.36 -3.95
CA PHE A 292 -26.65 -29.62 -2.87
C PHE A 292 -26.06 -30.67 -1.93
N ASP A 293 -24.74 -30.79 -1.86
CA ASP A 293 -24.06 -31.75 -0.99
C ASP A 293 -23.55 -31.05 0.28
N PRO A 294 -24.13 -31.28 1.48
CA PRO A 294 -23.74 -30.58 2.69
C PRO A 294 -23.13 -31.55 3.72
N GLU A 295 -21.86 -31.94 3.56
CA GLU A 295 -21.13 -32.55 4.68
C GLU A 295 -19.61 -32.47 4.51
N ILE A 296 -18.97 -31.45 5.09
CA ILE A 296 -17.57 -31.56 5.49
C ILE A 296 -17.45 -31.06 6.93
N ASP A 297 -17.52 -32.03 7.83
CA ASP A 297 -17.18 -31.90 9.23
C ASP A 297 -15.65 -31.85 9.35
N VAL A 298 -15.08 -30.70 9.77
CA VAL A 298 -13.65 -30.60 10.07
C VAL A 298 -13.46 -30.10 11.50
N VAL A 299 -13.20 -31.07 12.37
CA VAL A 299 -12.68 -30.92 13.73
C VAL A 299 -11.26 -30.36 13.67
N TRP A 300 -10.96 -29.30 14.42
CA TRP A 300 -9.59 -28.91 14.75
C TRP A 300 -9.44 -28.76 16.25
N GLY A 301 -8.57 -29.61 16.81
CA GLY A 301 -7.95 -29.42 18.12
C GLY A 301 -6.81 -28.41 18.09
#